data_AF-A0AAU7TA15-F1
#
_entry.id   AF-A0AAU7TA15-F1
#
_cell.length_a   1.000
_cell.length_b   1.000
_cell.length_c   1.000
_cell.angle_alpha   90.00
_cell.angle_beta   90.00
_cell.angle_gamma   90.00
#
_symmetry.space_group_name_H-M   'P 1'
#
loop_
_entity.id
_entity.type
_entity.pdbx_description
1 polymer ?
#
loop_
_entity_poly.entity_id
_entity_poly.type
_entity_poly.pdbx_seq_one_letter_code
_entity_poly.pdbx_strand_id
1 'polypeptide(L)'
;MRHLGRYDVLAVAARVLRCGSDDVVRRSDLDAIDSVLDDARKAGVLAEAAGVLLAGLVRARPFHGANRVVAVAVVLQFVSLNRAELALEPVADVDELLDKIAAGEAGPQLAASFIRSRLEHHPVTAEDLHEHLKLELLEGFGDLLHDWWRGDLMYEQFSEEARQVIVLAQEEARNLDHVYVGTEHLLLGVIAHGTGVAARVLADLGITAPAVRDLVVEIIGRGKSGAIPGAIPFTPRARSTFEFAWGEARARGAEQVAPEHLLLGVLHDGDGVGGQIITKLAEDIDRVRRKLEQRMNWRRRSESVVAEVVAEEQAEQSASWTTYGRRHHLLAELNAVLDENERLHEQVAALRELLRRHGIDPDS
;
A
#
# COMPACT_ATOMS: atom_id res chain seq x y z
N MET A 1 -16.03 3.60 -19.97
CA MET A 1 -14.62 4.06 -19.97
C MET A 1 -14.25 4.41 -18.55
N ARG A 2 -13.14 3.89 -18.05
CA ARG A 2 -12.56 4.27 -16.75
C ARG A 2 -11.72 5.54 -16.95
N HIS A 3 -11.74 6.45 -15.98
CA HIS A 3 -11.05 7.73 -16.07
C HIS A 3 -9.97 7.84 -15.00
N LEU A 4 -8.91 8.58 -15.32
CA LEU A 4 -7.88 8.96 -14.35
C LEU A 4 -8.39 10.10 -13.47
N GLY A 5 -7.98 10.07 -12.21
CA GLY A 5 -8.04 11.20 -11.28
C GLY A 5 -6.75 12.02 -11.29
N ARG A 6 -6.80 13.19 -10.64
CA ARG A 6 -5.63 14.07 -10.46
C ARG A 6 -4.45 13.33 -9.83
N TYR A 7 -4.73 12.51 -8.81
CA TYR A 7 -3.70 11.74 -8.10
C TYR A 7 -3.04 10.67 -8.98
N ASP A 8 -3.78 10.03 -9.90
CA ASP A 8 -3.19 9.08 -10.85
C ASP A 8 -2.19 9.79 -11.78
N VAL A 9 -2.56 10.98 -12.26
CA VAL A 9 -1.70 11.81 -13.12
C VAL A 9 -0.46 12.29 -12.39
N LEU A 10 -0.60 12.75 -11.14
CA LEU A 10 0.53 13.17 -10.31
C LEU A 10 1.44 12.00 -9.95
N ALA A 11 0.90 10.80 -9.74
CA ALA A 11 1.70 9.59 -9.51
C ALA A 11 2.52 9.19 -10.75
N VAL A 12 1.93 9.30 -11.95
CA VAL A 12 2.66 9.11 -13.21
C VAL A 12 3.76 10.17 -13.36
N ALA A 13 3.45 11.43 -13.09
CA ALA A 13 4.39 12.54 -13.18
C ALA A 13 5.56 12.39 -12.21
N ALA A 14 5.31 12.06 -10.94
CA ALA A 14 6.34 11.82 -9.93
C ALA A 14 7.32 10.73 -10.38
N ARG A 15 6.81 9.65 -11.01
CA ARG A 15 7.63 8.54 -11.52
C ARG A 15 8.51 8.96 -12.69
N VAL A 16 7.95 9.69 -13.66
CA VAL A 16 8.69 10.16 -14.84
C VAL A 16 9.73 11.21 -14.45
N LEU A 17 9.40 12.10 -13.52
CA LEU A 17 10.27 13.19 -13.07
C LEU A 17 11.26 12.78 -11.98
N ARG A 18 11.09 11.58 -11.41
CA ARG A 18 11.90 11.06 -10.31
C ARG A 18 11.94 12.02 -9.11
N CYS A 19 10.78 12.52 -8.71
CA CYS A 19 10.64 13.39 -7.56
C CYS A 19 9.54 12.91 -6.60
N GLY A 20 9.60 13.35 -5.34
CA GLY A 20 8.61 13.00 -4.33
C GLY A 20 7.23 13.62 -4.59
N SER A 21 6.17 13.03 -4.02
CA SER A 21 4.78 13.47 -4.21
C SER A 21 4.56 14.94 -3.84
N ASP A 22 5.19 15.41 -2.76
CA ASP A 22 5.09 16.81 -2.35
C ASP A 22 5.82 17.75 -3.33
N ASP A 23 6.89 17.27 -3.96
CA ASP A 23 7.64 18.04 -4.94
C ASP A 23 6.90 18.13 -6.27
N VAL A 24 6.32 17.03 -6.75
CA VAL A 24 5.52 17.05 -7.98
C VAL A 24 4.28 17.92 -7.81
N VAL A 25 3.62 17.88 -6.65
CA VAL A 25 2.43 18.72 -6.37
C VAL A 25 2.81 20.20 -6.39
N ARG A 26 3.93 20.58 -5.74
CA ARG A 26 4.40 21.98 -5.74
C ARG A 26 4.83 22.48 -7.12
N ARG A 27 5.30 21.57 -7.98
CA ARG A 27 5.87 21.87 -9.30
C ARG A 27 4.93 21.54 -10.45
N SER A 28 3.65 21.32 -10.15
CA SER A 28 2.63 21.04 -11.16
C SER A 28 1.53 22.09 -11.13
N ASP A 29 1.07 22.50 -12.31
CA ASP A 29 -0.17 23.27 -12.46
C ASP A 29 -1.36 22.32 -12.31
N LEU A 30 -1.92 22.27 -11.10
CA LEU A 30 -3.02 21.36 -10.77
C LEU A 30 -4.30 21.73 -11.51
N ASP A 31 -4.58 23.02 -11.69
CA ASP A 31 -5.78 23.51 -12.37
C ASP A 31 -5.74 23.14 -13.86
N ALA A 32 -4.56 23.23 -14.49
CA ALA A 32 -4.35 22.74 -15.85
C ALA A 32 -4.55 21.23 -15.97
N ILE A 33 -4.09 20.44 -14.98
CA ILE A 33 -4.31 18.98 -14.96
C ILE A 33 -5.81 18.66 -14.88
N ASP A 34 -6.54 19.30 -13.97
CA ASP A 34 -7.96 19.02 -13.80
C ASP A 34 -8.78 19.44 -15.01
N SER A 35 -8.47 20.60 -15.58
CA SER A 35 -9.10 21.08 -16.82
C SER A 35 -8.97 20.06 -17.94
N VAL A 36 -7.76 19.51 -18.14
CA VAL A 36 -7.51 18.47 -19.15
C VAL A 36 -8.23 17.16 -18.83
N LEU A 37 -8.26 16.74 -17.55
CA LEU A 37 -8.99 15.54 -17.13
C LEU A 37 -10.50 15.67 -17.33
N ASP A 38 -11.06 16.84 -17.06
CA ASP A 38 -12.49 17.12 -17.23
C ASP A 38 -12.88 17.20 -18.70
N ASP A 39 -12.01 17.74 -19.55
CA ASP A 39 -12.22 17.69 -21.00
C ASP A 39 -12.12 16.25 -21.53
N ALA A 40 -11.19 15.45 -21.02
CA ALA A 40 -11.08 14.03 -21.39
C ALA A 40 -12.30 13.21 -20.93
N ARG A 41 -12.92 13.57 -19.80
CA ARG A 41 -14.16 12.94 -19.31
C ARG A 41 -15.37 13.18 -20.22
N LYS A 42 -15.39 14.29 -20.97
CA LYS A 42 -16.48 14.61 -21.91
C LYS A 42 -16.43 13.77 -23.19
N ALA A 43 -15.29 13.16 -23.51
CA ALA A 43 -15.14 12.33 -24.70
C ALA A 43 -15.87 10.99 -24.53
N GLY A 44 -16.56 10.53 -25.59
CA GLY A 44 -17.31 9.27 -25.56
C GLY A 44 -16.52 8.04 -25.97
N VAL A 45 -15.35 8.23 -26.59
CA VAL A 45 -14.53 7.16 -27.20
C VAL A 45 -13.12 7.18 -26.60
N LEU A 46 -12.52 6.00 -26.37
CA LEU A 46 -11.20 5.85 -25.75
C LEU A 46 -10.11 6.68 -26.45
N ALA A 47 -10.02 6.57 -27.77
CA ALA A 47 -9.04 7.32 -28.56
C ALA A 47 -9.23 8.84 -28.46
N GLU A 48 -10.48 9.30 -28.34
CA GLU A 48 -10.78 10.73 -28.21
C GLU A 48 -10.39 11.25 -26.84
N ALA A 49 -10.72 10.54 -25.78
CA ALA A 49 -10.28 10.87 -24.43
C ALA A 49 -8.75 10.86 -24.32
N ALA A 50 -8.09 9.85 -24.87
CA ALA A 50 -6.63 9.73 -24.91
C ALA A 50 -5.99 10.88 -25.72
N GLY A 51 -6.61 11.26 -26.85
CA GLY A 51 -6.18 12.40 -27.66
C GLY A 51 -6.31 13.74 -26.93
N VAL A 52 -7.39 13.93 -26.16
CA VAL A 52 -7.57 15.10 -25.29
C VAL A 52 -6.51 15.14 -24.19
N LEU A 53 -6.22 14.03 -23.53
CA LEU A 53 -5.16 13.94 -22.53
C LEU A 53 -3.79 14.30 -23.11
N LEU A 54 -3.42 13.69 -24.25
CA LEU A 54 -2.12 13.95 -24.90
C LEU A 54 -2.00 15.41 -25.32
N ALA A 55 -2.98 15.92 -26.07
CA ALA A 55 -2.94 17.27 -26.59
C ALA A 55 -3.01 18.33 -25.48
N GLY A 56 -3.86 18.10 -24.48
CA GLY A 56 -4.03 18.98 -23.33
C GLY A 56 -2.76 19.09 -22.49
N LEU A 57 -2.18 17.96 -22.08
CA LEU A 57 -0.98 17.96 -21.23
C LEU A 57 0.25 18.50 -21.97
N VAL A 58 0.42 18.22 -23.26
CA VAL A 58 1.55 18.76 -24.05
C VAL A 58 1.44 20.28 -24.23
N ARG A 59 0.22 20.82 -24.41
CA ARG A 59 -0.01 22.26 -24.61
C ARG A 59 0.01 23.04 -23.31
N ALA A 60 -0.71 22.57 -22.29
CA ALA A 60 -0.81 23.25 -21.00
C ALA A 60 0.50 23.21 -20.21
N ARG A 61 1.34 22.20 -20.48
CA ARG A 61 2.64 22.00 -19.82
C ARG A 61 2.57 22.06 -18.29
N PRO A 62 1.67 21.30 -17.65
CA PRO A 62 1.48 21.42 -16.23
C PRO A 62 2.71 20.96 -15.43
N PHE A 63 3.64 20.19 -16.01
CA PHE A 63 4.79 19.64 -15.28
C PHE A 63 6.09 20.39 -15.57
N HIS A 64 6.80 20.79 -14.51
CA HIS A 64 8.15 21.36 -14.61
C HIS A 64 9.23 20.30 -14.88
N GLY A 65 9.51 20.08 -16.16
CA GLY A 65 10.50 19.11 -16.66
C GLY A 65 9.83 17.94 -17.38
N ALA A 66 10.48 17.36 -18.39
CA ALA A 66 10.03 16.17 -19.14
C ALA A 66 8.52 16.07 -19.48
N ASN A 67 7.82 17.20 -19.63
CA ASN A 67 6.34 17.24 -19.72
C ASN A 67 5.76 16.37 -20.85
N ARG A 68 6.46 16.30 -21.99
CA ARG A 68 6.08 15.44 -23.11
C ARG A 68 6.07 13.96 -22.74
N VAL A 69 7.11 13.52 -22.01
CA VAL A 69 7.24 12.14 -21.54
C VAL A 69 6.15 11.84 -20.51
N VAL A 70 5.86 12.78 -19.61
CA VAL A 70 4.75 12.63 -18.65
C VAL A 70 3.41 12.52 -19.37
N ALA A 71 3.16 13.36 -20.38
CA ALA A 71 1.92 13.33 -21.16
C ALA A 71 1.72 11.99 -21.88
N VAL A 72 2.76 11.45 -22.50
CA VAL A 72 2.73 10.11 -23.13
C VAL A 72 2.48 9.03 -22.08
N ALA A 73 3.18 9.06 -20.95
CA ALA A 73 3.01 8.09 -19.87
C ALA A 73 1.59 8.10 -19.27
N VAL A 74 0.97 9.27 -19.12
CA VAL A 74 -0.42 9.41 -18.67
C VAL A 74 -1.39 8.78 -19.68
N VAL A 75 -1.14 8.97 -20.97
CA VAL A 75 -1.96 8.38 -22.04
C VAL A 75 -1.83 6.86 -22.07
N LEU A 76 -0.62 6.32 -21.92
CA LEU A 76 -0.40 4.88 -21.80
C LEU A 76 -1.14 4.31 -20.59
N GLN A 77 -1.00 4.92 -19.41
CA GLN A 77 -1.72 4.49 -18.20
C GLN A 77 -3.24 4.52 -18.40
N PHE A 78 -3.76 5.56 -19.05
CA PHE A 78 -5.19 5.69 -19.35
C PHE A 78 -5.70 4.61 -20.33
N VAL A 79 -4.92 4.32 -21.37
CA VAL A 79 -5.23 3.28 -22.36
C VAL A 79 -5.21 1.89 -21.71
N SER A 80 -4.17 1.57 -20.93
CA SER A 80 -4.09 0.31 -20.18
C SER A 80 -5.21 0.16 -19.15
N LEU A 81 -5.58 1.23 -18.45
CA LEU A 81 -6.72 1.23 -17.51
C LEU A 81 -8.04 0.82 -18.20
N ASN A 82 -8.15 1.09 -19.50
CA ASN A 82 -9.29 0.75 -20.34
C ASN A 82 -9.10 -0.54 -21.15
N ARG A 83 -8.11 -1.38 -20.79
CA ARG A 83 -7.86 -2.69 -21.40
C ARG A 83 -7.57 -2.62 -22.90
N ALA A 84 -6.83 -1.61 -23.31
CA ALA A 84 -6.30 -1.51 -24.66
C ALA A 84 -4.80 -1.26 -24.58
N GLU A 85 -4.13 -1.45 -25.71
CA GLU A 85 -2.72 -1.17 -25.87
C GLU A 85 -2.50 -0.11 -26.93
N LEU A 86 -1.44 0.67 -26.76
CA LEU A 86 -1.06 1.72 -27.69
C LEU A 86 0.35 1.44 -28.20
N ALA A 87 0.46 1.05 -29.46
CA ALA A 87 1.75 0.95 -30.11
C ALA A 87 2.40 2.35 -30.18
N LEU A 88 3.66 2.45 -29.76
CA LEU A 88 4.44 3.69 -29.87
C LEU A 88 5.40 3.67 -31.06
N GLU A 89 5.59 2.52 -31.69
CA GLU A 89 6.45 2.40 -32.85
C GLU A 89 5.75 2.89 -34.13
N PRO A 90 6.49 3.55 -35.05
CA PRO A 90 7.85 4.06 -34.85
C PRO A 90 7.87 5.29 -33.93
N VAL A 91 8.85 5.39 -33.01
CA VAL A 91 8.97 6.50 -32.04
C VAL A 91 9.02 7.88 -32.72
N ALA A 92 9.60 7.95 -33.94
CA ALA A 92 9.69 9.18 -34.71
C ALA A 92 8.31 9.81 -35.02
N ASP A 93 7.29 8.99 -35.24
CA ASP A 93 5.93 9.46 -35.52
C ASP A 93 5.28 10.06 -34.25
N VAL A 94 5.62 9.51 -33.08
CA VAL A 94 5.18 10.03 -31.78
C VAL A 94 5.84 11.40 -31.53
N ASP A 95 7.14 11.50 -31.76
CA ASP A 95 7.87 12.77 -31.62
C ASP A 95 7.34 13.85 -32.56
N GLU A 96 7.09 13.50 -33.83
CA GLU A 96 6.51 14.44 -34.81
C GLU A 96 5.12 14.93 -34.36
N LEU A 97 4.27 14.02 -33.84
CA LEU A 97 2.98 14.41 -33.29
C LEU A 97 3.13 15.35 -32.09
N LEU A 98 4.03 15.05 -31.15
CA LEU A 98 4.28 15.87 -29.97
C LEU A 98 4.83 17.26 -30.33
N ASP A 99 5.64 17.36 -31.38
CA ASP A 99 6.12 18.62 -31.94
C ASP A 99 4.97 19.43 -32.53
N LYS A 100 4.14 18.83 -33.39
CA LYS A 100 2.95 19.49 -33.95
C LYS A 100 1.97 19.94 -32.88
N ILE A 101 1.75 19.14 -31.83
CA ILE A 101 0.86 19.51 -30.73
C ILE A 101 1.43 20.71 -29.97
N ALA A 102 2.74 20.70 -29.67
CA ALA A 102 3.42 21.78 -28.97
C ALA A 102 3.48 23.08 -29.81
N ALA A 103 3.58 22.97 -31.13
CA ALA A 103 3.51 24.11 -32.06
C ALA A 103 2.08 24.63 -32.28
N GLY A 104 1.07 23.93 -31.77
CA GLY A 104 -0.35 24.28 -31.96
C GLY A 104 -0.93 23.81 -33.30
N GLU A 105 -0.13 23.16 -34.15
CA GLU A 105 -0.49 22.65 -35.47
C GLU A 105 -1.34 21.37 -35.40
N ALA A 106 -1.28 20.63 -34.29
CA ALA A 106 -2.10 19.45 -34.03
C ALA A 106 -2.94 19.60 -32.76
N GLY A 107 -4.25 19.38 -32.88
CA GLY A 107 -5.22 19.40 -31.77
C GLY A 107 -5.65 18.01 -31.31
N PRO A 108 -6.57 17.92 -30.32
CA PRO A 108 -7.06 16.66 -29.76
C PRO A 108 -7.60 15.66 -30.80
N GLN A 109 -8.22 16.15 -31.87
CA GLN A 109 -8.78 15.31 -32.94
C GLN A 109 -7.68 14.58 -33.73
N LEU A 110 -6.57 15.26 -34.04
CA LEU A 110 -5.45 14.64 -34.74
C LEU A 110 -4.74 13.64 -33.84
N ALA A 111 -4.52 14.00 -32.57
CA ALA A 111 -3.98 13.09 -31.56
C ALA A 111 -4.86 11.84 -31.38
N ALA A 112 -6.19 12.02 -31.36
CA ALA A 112 -7.13 10.91 -31.27
C ALA A 112 -7.09 10.01 -32.51
N SER A 113 -6.96 10.58 -33.71
CA SER A 113 -6.81 9.79 -34.95
C SER A 113 -5.52 8.98 -34.93
N PHE A 114 -4.41 9.57 -34.49
CA PHE A 114 -3.12 8.91 -34.35
C PHE A 114 -3.16 7.76 -33.35
N ILE A 115 -3.78 7.99 -32.19
CA ILE A 115 -3.95 6.96 -31.16
C ILE A 115 -4.86 5.86 -31.69
N ARG A 116 -5.99 6.19 -32.31
CA ARG A 116 -6.94 5.22 -32.87
C ARG A 116 -6.29 4.27 -33.87
N SER A 117 -5.42 4.76 -34.74
CA SER A 117 -4.72 3.91 -35.72
C SER A 117 -3.69 2.97 -35.10
N ARG A 118 -3.34 3.16 -33.82
CA ARG A 118 -2.35 2.38 -33.07
C ARG A 118 -2.93 1.69 -31.82
N LEU A 119 -4.26 1.72 -31.68
CA LEU A 119 -4.94 1.01 -30.60
C LEU A 119 -5.19 -0.44 -30.98
N GLU A 120 -4.55 -1.35 -30.27
CA GLU A 120 -4.82 -2.79 -30.37
C GLU A 120 -5.82 -3.19 -29.29
N HIS A 121 -6.95 -3.77 -29.73
CA HIS A 121 -8.00 -4.25 -28.84
C HIS A 121 -7.77 -5.73 -28.55
N HIS A 122 -7.01 -6.05 -27.51
CA HIS A 122 -6.91 -7.42 -27.01
C HIS A 122 -8.12 -7.75 -26.11
N PRO A 123 -8.84 -8.85 -26.37
CA PRO A 123 -9.77 -9.40 -25.39
C PRO A 123 -8.94 -9.99 -24.24
N VAL A 124 -8.75 -9.21 -23.17
CA VAL A 124 -7.92 -9.63 -22.03
C VAL A 124 -8.47 -10.91 -21.40
N THR A 125 -7.81 -12.03 -21.65
CA THR A 125 -7.89 -13.22 -20.79
C THR A 125 -6.92 -13.05 -19.62
N ALA A 126 -7.10 -13.83 -18.54
CA ALA A 126 -6.22 -13.76 -17.38
C ALA A 126 -4.75 -14.09 -17.72
N GLU A 127 -4.50 -14.79 -18.83
CA GLU A 127 -3.16 -15.08 -19.36
C GLU A 127 -2.56 -13.87 -20.11
N ASP A 128 -3.36 -13.03 -20.78
CA ASP A 128 -2.84 -11.85 -21.49
C ASP A 128 -2.33 -10.76 -20.52
N LEU A 129 -2.89 -10.70 -19.31
CA LEU A 129 -2.39 -9.85 -18.23
C LEU A 129 -0.98 -10.28 -17.78
N HIS A 130 -0.62 -11.56 -17.98
CA HIS A 130 0.66 -12.14 -17.61
C HIS A 130 1.75 -11.92 -18.68
N GLU A 131 1.38 -11.85 -19.97
CA GLU A 131 2.32 -11.59 -21.08
C GLU A 131 2.54 -10.11 -21.41
N HIS A 132 1.52 -9.25 -21.36
CA HIS A 132 1.69 -7.82 -21.66
C HIS A 132 2.38 -7.02 -20.54
N LEU A 133 2.50 -7.62 -19.35
CA LEU A 133 3.40 -7.11 -18.32
C LEU A 133 4.89 -7.36 -18.65
N LYS A 134 5.22 -8.05 -19.75
CA LYS A 134 6.56 -8.61 -19.95
C LYS A 134 7.51 -7.87 -20.90
N LEU A 135 7.17 -7.19 -22.00
CA LEU A 135 8.17 -6.48 -22.85
C LEU A 135 7.50 -5.35 -23.68
N GLU A 136 8.00 -4.12 -23.83
CA GLU A 136 9.33 -3.73 -24.37
C GLU A 136 9.91 -2.39 -23.81
N LEU A 137 9.32 -1.76 -22.78
CA LEU A 137 9.93 -0.57 -22.13
C LEU A 137 10.82 -0.91 -20.93
N LEU A 138 11.09 -2.20 -20.69
CA LEU A 138 11.58 -2.71 -19.41
C LEU A 138 12.95 -3.41 -19.44
N GLU A 139 13.91 -2.93 -20.23
CA GLU A 139 15.33 -3.14 -19.84
C GLU A 139 15.76 -2.13 -18.74
N GLY A 140 14.95 -1.10 -18.45
CA GLY A 140 15.22 -0.10 -17.39
C GLY A 140 14.14 0.06 -16.32
N PHE A 141 13.03 -0.65 -16.40
CA PHE A 141 11.90 -0.53 -15.45
C PHE A 141 11.97 -1.52 -14.29
N GLY A 142 12.78 -2.58 -14.42
CA GLY A 142 13.09 -3.53 -13.34
C GLY A 142 13.82 -2.89 -12.17
N ASP A 143 14.38 -1.69 -12.36
CA ASP A 143 15.09 -0.92 -11.33
C ASP A 143 14.31 0.29 -10.79
N LEU A 144 13.27 0.81 -11.47
CA LEU A 144 12.62 2.08 -11.08
C LEU A 144 11.22 1.96 -10.47
N LEU A 145 10.45 0.92 -10.78
CA LEU A 145 9.35 0.50 -9.87
C LEU A 145 9.89 -0.25 -8.64
N HIS A 146 11.15 -0.67 -8.75
CA HIS A 146 11.95 -1.21 -7.67
C HIS A 146 12.42 -0.10 -6.72
N ASP A 147 12.63 1.13 -7.20
CA ASP A 147 13.11 2.27 -6.39
C ASP A 147 12.04 2.98 -5.53
N TRP A 148 10.75 2.93 -5.84
CA TRP A 148 9.71 3.44 -4.92
C TRP A 148 9.47 2.51 -3.71
N TRP A 149 10.01 1.29 -3.78
CA TRP A 149 9.95 0.26 -2.74
C TRP A 149 11.33 -0.04 -2.11
N ARG A 150 12.44 0.29 -2.79
CA ARG A 150 13.82 0.31 -2.25
C ARG A 150 14.25 1.68 -1.68
N GLY A 151 13.52 2.76 -1.95
CA GLY A 151 13.92 4.10 -1.53
C GLY A 151 13.95 4.24 0.00
N ASP A 152 15.07 4.73 0.54
CA ASP A 152 15.31 4.98 1.97
C ASP A 152 14.13 5.69 2.68
N LEU A 153 13.40 6.53 1.94
CA LEU A 153 12.25 7.31 2.42
C LEU A 153 11.00 6.49 2.80
N MET A 154 10.71 5.34 2.17
CA MET A 154 9.59 4.49 2.59
C MET A 154 10.02 3.58 3.74
N TYR A 155 11.24 3.04 3.71
CA TYR A 155 11.79 2.26 4.82
C TYR A 155 11.65 3.07 6.12
N GLU A 156 12.04 4.35 6.11
CA GLU A 156 11.90 5.29 7.24
C GLU A 156 10.48 5.46 7.78
N GLN A 157 9.43 5.29 6.95
CA GLN A 157 8.03 5.40 7.37
C GLN A 157 7.51 4.15 8.08
N PHE A 158 8.15 2.98 7.92
CA PHE A 158 7.77 1.76 8.62
C PHE A 158 8.66 1.55 9.83
N SER A 159 8.07 1.07 10.93
CA SER A 159 8.83 0.64 12.09
C SER A 159 9.70 -0.57 11.75
N GLU A 160 10.70 -0.83 12.57
CA GLU A 160 11.57 -2.00 12.39
C GLU A 160 10.76 -3.30 12.36
N GLU A 161 9.78 -3.42 13.26
CA GLU A 161 8.85 -4.54 13.38
C GLU A 161 7.97 -4.67 12.12
N ALA A 162 7.47 -3.56 11.58
CA ALA A 162 6.67 -3.59 10.37
C ALA A 162 7.48 -3.99 9.13
N ARG A 163 8.76 -3.59 9.05
CA ARG A 163 9.67 -4.06 8.01
C ARG A 163 9.94 -5.56 8.14
N GLN A 164 10.10 -6.08 9.36
CA GLN A 164 10.25 -7.51 9.60
C GLN A 164 9.00 -8.28 9.15
N VAL A 165 7.80 -7.79 9.46
CA VAL A 165 6.53 -8.36 8.95
C VAL A 165 6.52 -8.48 7.42
N ILE A 166 7.01 -7.45 6.72
CA ILE A 166 7.07 -7.43 5.25
C ILE A 166 8.07 -8.46 4.72
N VAL A 167 9.23 -8.61 5.36
CA VAL A 167 10.21 -9.65 5.01
C VAL A 167 9.62 -11.04 5.20
N LEU A 168 8.96 -11.27 6.35
CA LEU A 168 8.28 -12.53 6.63
C LEU A 168 7.17 -12.82 5.61
N ALA A 169 6.40 -11.82 5.18
CA ALA A 169 5.42 -11.97 4.11
C ALA A 169 6.06 -12.41 2.78
N GLN A 170 7.24 -11.90 2.45
CA GLN A 170 7.98 -12.35 1.26
C GLN A 170 8.47 -13.79 1.40
N GLU A 171 8.91 -14.20 2.59
CA GLU A 171 9.29 -15.58 2.89
C GLU A 171 8.09 -16.53 2.76
N GLU A 172 6.92 -16.12 3.25
CA GLU A 172 5.68 -16.90 3.13
C GLU A 172 5.26 -17.06 1.66
N ALA A 173 5.38 -16.02 0.85
CA ALA A 173 5.16 -16.12 -0.59
C ALA A 173 6.12 -17.13 -1.23
N ARG A 174 7.41 -17.12 -0.85
CA ARG A 174 8.39 -18.12 -1.33
C ARG A 174 8.04 -19.54 -0.89
N ASN A 175 7.66 -19.71 0.36
CA ASN A 175 7.32 -21.02 0.93
C ASN A 175 6.10 -21.65 0.27
N LEU A 176 5.22 -20.83 -0.31
CA LEU A 176 4.04 -21.25 -1.06
C LEU A 176 4.29 -21.34 -2.59
N ASP A 177 5.54 -21.14 -3.03
CA ASP A 177 5.95 -21.05 -4.44
C ASP A 177 5.22 -19.93 -5.22
N HIS A 178 4.74 -18.89 -4.52
CA HIS A 178 4.04 -17.76 -5.12
C HIS A 178 5.00 -16.72 -5.69
N VAL A 179 4.65 -16.19 -6.87
CA VAL A 179 5.47 -15.24 -7.62
C VAL A 179 5.19 -13.77 -7.29
N TYR A 180 4.35 -13.53 -6.28
CA TYR A 180 3.95 -12.21 -5.83
C TYR A 180 3.63 -12.22 -4.33
N VAL A 181 3.63 -11.04 -3.69
CA VAL A 181 3.17 -10.85 -2.32
C VAL A 181 1.76 -10.24 -2.32
N GLY A 182 0.76 -11.02 -1.91
CA GLY A 182 -0.62 -10.58 -1.72
C GLY A 182 -0.95 -10.21 -0.27
N THR A 183 -2.20 -9.85 -0.01
CA THR A 183 -2.67 -9.48 1.34
C THR A 183 -2.69 -10.66 2.30
N GLU A 184 -2.80 -11.88 1.77
CA GLU A 184 -2.69 -13.15 2.48
C GLU A 184 -1.28 -13.41 3.02
N HIS A 185 -0.25 -13.04 2.25
CA HIS A 185 1.13 -13.14 2.69
C HIS A 185 1.45 -12.09 3.76
N LEU A 186 0.88 -10.88 3.64
CA LEU A 186 0.98 -9.86 4.70
C LEU A 186 0.34 -10.34 6.01
N LEU A 187 -0.83 -10.98 5.94
CA LEU A 187 -1.46 -11.61 7.09
C LEU A 187 -0.54 -12.67 7.72
N LEU A 188 0.01 -13.57 6.90
CA LEU A 188 0.95 -14.58 7.38
C LEU A 188 2.22 -13.95 7.99
N GLY A 189 2.73 -12.86 7.41
CA GLY A 189 3.86 -12.11 7.95
C GLY A 189 3.57 -11.50 9.32
N VAL A 190 2.37 -10.95 9.53
CA VAL A 190 1.94 -10.42 10.85
C VAL A 190 1.89 -11.54 11.89
N ILE A 191 1.37 -12.72 11.51
CA ILE A 191 1.30 -13.87 12.43
C ILE A 191 2.71 -14.41 12.72
N ALA A 192 3.55 -14.52 11.69
CA ALA A 192 4.91 -15.05 11.79
C ALA A 192 5.83 -14.14 12.64
N HIS A 193 5.59 -12.83 12.62
CA HIS A 193 6.32 -11.88 13.49
C HIS A 193 6.13 -12.21 14.97
N GLY A 194 4.97 -12.78 15.35
CA GLY A 194 4.73 -13.41 16.64
C GLY A 194 4.70 -12.46 17.85
N THR A 195 5.03 -11.19 17.66
CA THR A 195 5.07 -10.16 18.70
C THR A 195 4.27 -8.92 18.28
N GLY A 196 3.96 -8.06 19.24
CA GLY A 196 3.14 -6.88 19.02
C GLY A 196 1.64 -7.16 19.10
N VAL A 197 0.85 -6.09 19.09
CA VAL A 197 -0.59 -6.17 19.35
C VAL A 197 -1.32 -6.93 18.24
N ALA A 198 -0.87 -6.75 16.99
CA ALA A 198 -1.47 -7.39 15.82
C ALA A 198 -1.41 -8.93 15.90
N ALA A 199 -0.22 -9.48 16.15
CA ALA A 199 -0.01 -10.92 16.26
C ALA A 199 -0.82 -11.51 17.44
N ARG A 200 -0.88 -10.79 18.57
CA ARG A 200 -1.61 -11.23 19.76
C ARG A 200 -3.12 -11.28 19.56
N VAL A 201 -3.69 -10.25 18.91
CA VAL A 201 -5.12 -10.23 18.56
C VAL A 201 -5.50 -11.42 17.70
N LEU A 202 -4.69 -11.75 16.69
CA LEU A 202 -4.92 -12.89 15.82
C LEU A 202 -4.82 -14.21 16.61
N ALA A 203 -3.79 -14.36 17.44
CA ALA A 203 -3.58 -15.55 18.26
C ALA A 203 -4.75 -15.80 19.23
N ASP A 204 -5.23 -14.77 19.92
CA ASP A 204 -6.36 -14.90 20.85
C ASP A 204 -7.69 -15.25 20.18
N LEU A 205 -7.82 -14.90 18.89
CA LEU A 205 -8.98 -15.26 18.08
C LEU A 205 -8.81 -16.65 17.43
N GLY A 206 -7.72 -17.36 17.73
CA GLY A 206 -7.43 -18.67 17.17
C GLY A 206 -6.99 -18.64 15.70
N ILE A 207 -6.64 -17.46 15.17
CA ILE A 207 -6.14 -17.31 13.80
C ILE A 207 -4.65 -17.65 13.81
N THR A 208 -4.30 -18.83 13.31
CA THR A 208 -2.94 -19.37 13.34
C THR A 208 -2.33 -19.46 11.95
N ALA A 209 -1.00 -19.38 11.85
CA ALA A 209 -0.31 -19.47 10.56
C ALA A 209 -0.63 -20.76 9.79
N PRO A 210 -0.69 -21.96 10.41
CA PRO A 210 -1.10 -23.18 9.71
C PRO A 210 -2.50 -23.07 9.10
N ALA A 211 -3.49 -22.62 9.88
CA ALA A 211 -4.87 -22.47 9.39
C ALA A 211 -4.97 -21.46 8.24
N VAL A 212 -4.23 -20.35 8.32
CA VAL A 212 -4.16 -19.36 7.25
C VAL A 212 -3.50 -19.95 6.01
N ARG A 213 -2.36 -20.65 6.13
CA ARG A 213 -1.68 -21.28 4.97
C ARG A 213 -2.57 -22.31 4.27
N ASP A 214 -3.28 -23.13 5.03
CA ASP A 214 -4.20 -24.13 4.46
C ASP A 214 -5.28 -23.45 3.62
N LEU A 215 -5.85 -22.34 4.11
CA LEU A 215 -6.83 -21.55 3.37
C LEU A 215 -6.23 -20.81 2.17
N VAL A 216 -4.99 -20.33 2.26
CA VAL A 216 -4.29 -19.73 1.10
C VAL A 216 -4.15 -20.77 0.00
N VAL A 217 -3.71 -21.99 0.34
CA VAL A 217 -3.58 -23.09 -0.62
C VAL A 217 -4.95 -23.53 -1.16
N GLU A 218 -6.01 -23.51 -0.35
CA GLU A 218 -7.37 -23.80 -0.80
C GLU A 218 -7.88 -22.77 -1.83
N ILE A 219 -7.60 -21.48 -1.61
CA ILE A 219 -8.14 -20.38 -2.43
C ILE A 219 -7.30 -20.14 -3.69
N ILE A 220 -5.97 -20.09 -3.55
CA ILE A 220 -5.03 -19.71 -4.62
C ILE A 220 -4.39 -20.95 -5.26
N GLY A 221 -4.22 -22.04 -4.49
CA GLY A 221 -3.36 -23.17 -4.84
C GLY A 221 -1.93 -22.98 -4.33
N ARG A 222 -1.07 -23.98 -4.57
CA ARG A 222 0.38 -23.78 -4.51
C ARG A 222 0.86 -23.27 -5.86
N GLY A 223 1.85 -22.38 -5.83
CA GLY A 223 2.47 -21.89 -7.06
C GLY A 223 3.25 -22.97 -7.81
N LYS A 224 3.66 -22.65 -9.04
CA LYS A 224 4.52 -23.54 -9.84
C LYS A 224 5.96 -23.35 -9.37
N SER A 225 6.58 -24.40 -8.83
CA SER A 225 7.95 -24.35 -8.35
C SER A 225 8.89 -23.83 -9.45
N GLY A 226 9.48 -22.67 -9.19
CA GLY A 226 10.40 -21.98 -10.08
C GLY A 226 11.05 -20.84 -9.32
N ALA A 227 12.36 -20.93 -9.10
CA ALA A 227 13.08 -19.87 -8.41
C ALA A 227 12.99 -18.58 -9.23
N ILE A 228 12.40 -17.53 -8.66
CA ILE A 228 12.43 -16.19 -9.24
C ILE A 228 13.73 -15.53 -8.77
N PRO A 229 14.65 -15.16 -9.67
CA PRO A 229 15.80 -14.35 -9.30
C PRO A 229 15.32 -12.96 -8.88
N GLY A 230 15.64 -12.52 -7.66
CA GLY A 230 15.37 -11.16 -7.18
C GLY A 230 14.24 -11.03 -6.15
N ALA A 231 13.79 -9.79 -5.93
CA ALA A 231 12.75 -9.47 -4.96
C ALA A 231 11.35 -9.83 -5.51
N ILE A 232 10.52 -10.50 -4.71
CA ILE A 232 9.15 -10.84 -5.09
C ILE A 232 8.30 -9.56 -5.06
N PRO A 233 7.60 -9.20 -6.16
CA PRO A 233 6.82 -7.98 -6.23
C PRO A 233 5.52 -8.08 -5.42
N PHE A 234 5.04 -6.96 -4.89
CA PHE A 234 3.73 -6.87 -4.24
C PHE A 234 2.62 -6.70 -5.28
N THR A 235 1.48 -7.34 -5.02
CA THR A 235 0.25 -7.13 -5.80
C THR A 235 -0.27 -5.69 -5.62
N PRO A 236 -1.08 -5.16 -6.56
CA PRO A 236 -1.71 -3.85 -6.40
C PRO A 236 -2.55 -3.73 -5.11
N ARG A 237 -3.24 -4.81 -4.72
CA ARG A 237 -4.01 -4.87 -3.46
C ARG A 237 -3.12 -4.76 -2.23
N ALA A 238 -2.03 -5.52 -2.19
CA ALA A 238 -1.05 -5.42 -1.10
C ALA A 238 -0.42 -4.02 -0.99
N ARG A 239 -0.21 -3.32 -2.12
CA ARG A 239 0.24 -1.92 -2.12
C ARG A 239 -0.82 -0.97 -1.55
N SER A 240 -2.08 -1.13 -1.94
CA SER A 240 -3.19 -0.37 -1.37
C SER A 240 -3.35 -0.60 0.14
N THR A 241 -3.10 -1.83 0.62
CA THR A 241 -3.02 -2.14 2.05
C THR A 241 -1.93 -1.34 2.78
N PHE A 242 -0.76 -1.14 2.16
CA PHE A 242 0.29 -0.27 2.73
C PHE A 242 -0.11 1.20 2.76
N GLU A 243 -0.74 1.70 1.70
CA GLU A 243 -1.24 3.08 1.65
C GLU A 243 -2.28 3.34 2.73
N PHE A 244 -3.20 2.39 2.93
CA PHE A 244 -4.19 2.45 4.01
C PHE A 244 -3.51 2.41 5.38
N ALA A 245 -2.58 1.48 5.60
CA ALA A 245 -1.83 1.37 6.85
C ALA A 245 -1.09 2.68 7.21
N TRP A 246 -0.50 3.33 6.20
CA TRP A 246 0.15 4.62 6.38
C TRP A 246 -0.84 5.75 6.73
N GLY A 247 -1.97 5.82 6.02
CA GLY A 247 -3.05 6.76 6.36
C GLY A 247 -3.55 6.56 7.79
N GLU A 248 -3.74 5.32 8.20
CA GLU A 248 -4.18 4.95 9.56
C GLU A 248 -3.17 5.35 10.63
N ALA A 249 -1.88 5.13 10.39
CA ALA A 249 -0.80 5.53 11.28
C ALA A 249 -0.78 7.06 11.48
N ARG A 250 -0.86 7.82 10.38
CA ARG A 250 -0.87 9.30 10.43
C ARG A 250 -2.13 9.85 11.10
N ALA A 251 -3.30 9.30 10.78
CA ALA A 251 -4.56 9.70 11.42
C ALA A 251 -4.52 9.48 12.95
N ARG A 252 -3.70 8.52 13.38
CA ARG A 252 -3.45 8.18 14.77
C ARG A 252 -2.30 8.94 15.41
N GLY A 253 -1.59 9.80 14.66
CA GLY A 253 -0.42 10.53 15.15
C GLY A 253 0.82 9.68 15.36
N ALA A 254 0.88 8.47 14.79
CA ALA A 254 2.07 7.64 14.82
C ALA A 254 3.13 8.18 13.84
N GLU A 255 4.38 8.22 14.27
CA GLU A 255 5.51 8.64 13.44
C GLU A 255 5.87 7.60 12.37
N GLN A 256 5.61 6.32 12.66
CA GLN A 256 5.89 5.19 11.78
C GLN A 256 4.73 4.20 11.73
N VAL A 257 4.61 3.52 10.60
CA VAL A 257 3.68 2.43 10.36
C VAL A 257 4.16 1.18 11.10
N ALA A 258 3.41 0.81 12.12
CA ALA A 258 3.62 -0.41 12.93
C ALA A 258 2.80 -1.63 12.39
N PRO A 259 3.09 -2.87 12.83
CA PRO A 259 2.38 -4.09 12.42
C PRO A 259 0.84 -4.04 12.56
N GLU A 260 0.32 -3.32 13.54
CA GLU A 260 -1.12 -3.13 13.75
C GLU A 260 -1.77 -2.37 12.60
N HIS A 261 -1.08 -1.37 12.06
CA HIS A 261 -1.57 -0.61 10.92
C HIS A 261 -1.57 -1.47 9.65
N LEU A 262 -0.56 -2.33 9.48
CA LEU A 262 -0.53 -3.31 8.39
C LEU A 262 -1.74 -4.26 8.48
N LEU A 263 -2.03 -4.77 9.68
CA LEU A 263 -3.20 -5.61 9.89
C LEU A 263 -4.52 -4.85 9.64
N LEU A 264 -4.62 -3.58 10.06
CA LEU A 264 -5.77 -2.72 9.72
C LEU A 264 -5.96 -2.58 8.21
N GLY A 265 -4.88 -2.46 7.44
CA GLY A 265 -4.94 -2.42 5.98
C GLY A 265 -5.37 -3.74 5.34
N VAL A 266 -4.97 -4.89 5.90
CA VAL A 266 -5.49 -6.20 5.47
C VAL A 266 -6.99 -6.32 5.79
N LEU A 267 -7.40 -5.87 6.98
CA LEU A 267 -8.79 -5.87 7.41
C LEU A 267 -9.66 -4.88 6.62
N HIS A 268 -9.07 -3.81 6.08
CA HIS A 268 -9.77 -2.86 5.22
C HIS A 268 -10.08 -3.45 3.84
N ASP A 269 -9.12 -4.17 3.26
CA ASP A 269 -9.34 -4.92 2.01
C ASP A 269 -10.06 -6.26 2.27
N GLY A 270 -11.32 -6.18 2.72
CA GLY A 270 -12.16 -7.35 3.00
C GLY A 270 -12.38 -8.26 1.79
N ASP A 271 -12.33 -7.70 0.58
CA ASP A 271 -12.42 -8.45 -0.69
C ASP A 271 -11.08 -9.08 -1.10
N GLY A 272 -9.96 -8.69 -0.49
CA GLY A 272 -8.66 -9.30 -0.69
C GLY A 272 -8.57 -10.68 -0.04
N VAL A 273 -7.64 -11.52 -0.51
CA VAL A 273 -7.53 -12.91 -0.01
C VAL A 273 -7.26 -12.94 1.50
N GLY A 274 -6.41 -12.04 2.03
CA GLY A 274 -6.20 -11.92 3.47
C GLY A 274 -7.49 -11.60 4.24
N GLY A 275 -8.30 -10.64 3.76
CA GLY A 275 -9.57 -10.28 4.37
C GLY A 275 -10.62 -11.40 4.32
N GLN A 276 -10.70 -12.11 3.19
CA GLN A 276 -11.57 -13.28 3.04
C GLN A 276 -11.17 -14.42 3.98
N ILE A 277 -9.87 -14.68 4.15
CA ILE A 277 -9.37 -15.69 5.09
C ILE A 277 -9.73 -15.33 6.52
N ILE A 278 -9.53 -14.07 6.92
CA ILE A 278 -9.92 -13.60 8.26
C ILE A 278 -11.42 -13.78 8.46
N THR A 279 -12.24 -13.43 7.46
CA THR A 279 -13.69 -13.61 7.52
C THR A 279 -14.06 -15.09 7.69
N LYS A 280 -13.39 -16.00 6.97
CA LYS A 280 -13.62 -17.45 7.07
C LYS A 280 -13.24 -18.03 8.43
N LEU A 281 -12.18 -17.51 9.07
CA LEU A 281 -11.68 -18.01 10.37
C LEU A 281 -12.33 -17.34 11.58
N ALA A 282 -12.64 -16.05 11.50
CA ALA A 282 -13.15 -15.24 12.61
C ALA A 282 -14.67 -15.05 12.58
N GLU A 283 -15.34 -15.52 11.52
CA GLU A 283 -16.76 -15.32 11.16
C GLU A 283 -17.13 -13.86 10.83
N ASP A 284 -16.51 -12.90 11.52
CA ASP A 284 -16.73 -11.46 11.36
C ASP A 284 -15.38 -10.72 11.35
N ILE A 285 -15.02 -10.14 10.20
CA ILE A 285 -13.80 -9.34 10.04
C ILE A 285 -13.82 -8.07 10.92
N ASP A 286 -14.99 -7.49 11.17
CA ASP A 286 -15.12 -6.30 12.01
C ASP A 286 -14.91 -6.65 13.49
N ARG A 287 -15.15 -7.90 13.91
CA ARG A 287 -14.78 -8.37 15.26
C ARG A 287 -13.27 -8.29 15.48
N VAL A 288 -12.49 -8.68 14.47
CA VAL A 288 -11.02 -8.58 14.50
C VAL A 288 -10.59 -7.12 14.56
N ARG A 289 -11.17 -6.27 13.70
CA ARG A 289 -10.90 -4.83 13.66
C ARG A 289 -11.18 -4.15 15.01
N ARG A 290 -12.37 -4.38 15.59
CA ARG A 290 -12.75 -3.82 16.90
C ARG A 290 -11.79 -4.25 18.00
N LYS A 291 -11.40 -5.53 18.04
CA LYS A 291 -10.46 -6.04 19.06
C LYS A 291 -9.07 -5.42 18.91
N LEU A 292 -8.60 -5.25 17.67
CA LEU A 292 -7.34 -4.60 17.36
C LEU A 292 -7.35 -3.12 17.79
N GLU A 293 -8.36 -2.36 17.39
CA GLU A 293 -8.51 -0.95 17.76
C GLU A 293 -8.63 -0.75 19.27
N GLN A 294 -9.36 -1.62 19.97
CA GLN A 294 -9.46 -1.58 21.43
C GLN A 294 -8.09 -1.75 22.08
N ARG A 295 -7.28 -2.72 21.64
CA ARG A 295 -5.93 -2.93 22.18
C ARG A 295 -4.96 -1.80 21.84
N MET A 296 -5.00 -1.28 20.62
CA MET A 296 -4.19 -0.12 20.23
C MET A 296 -4.50 1.10 21.10
N ASN A 297 -5.79 1.36 21.35
CA ASN A 297 -6.24 2.46 22.22
C ASN A 297 -5.81 2.24 23.68
N TRP A 298 -5.85 1.01 24.18
CA TRP A 298 -5.38 0.66 25.51
C TRP A 298 -3.87 0.93 25.64
N ARG A 299 -3.06 0.37 24.74
CA ARG A 299 -1.60 0.54 24.72
C ARG A 299 -1.20 2.02 24.72
N ARG A 300 -1.83 2.83 23.88
CA ARG A 300 -1.57 4.29 23.84
C ARG A 300 -1.89 4.99 25.15
N ARG A 301 -3.01 4.67 25.80
CA ARG A 301 -3.35 5.24 27.11
C ARG A 301 -2.33 4.83 28.17
N SER A 302 -1.94 3.57 28.19
CA SER A 302 -0.91 3.07 29.11
C SER A 302 0.44 3.74 28.88
N GLU A 303 0.87 3.90 27.62
CA GLU A 303 2.10 4.62 27.25
C GLU A 303 2.04 6.10 27.66
N SER A 304 0.89 6.77 27.52
CA SER A 304 0.69 8.16 27.96
C SER A 304 0.80 8.31 29.48
N VAL A 305 0.14 7.43 30.24
CA VAL A 305 0.20 7.44 31.71
C VAL A 305 1.63 7.17 32.19
N VAL A 306 2.34 6.23 31.56
CA VAL A 306 3.73 5.95 31.89
C VAL A 306 4.63 7.12 31.53
N ALA A 307 4.44 7.77 30.38
CA ALA A 307 5.21 8.95 30.00
C ALA A 307 5.01 10.12 30.98
N GLU A 308 3.80 10.31 31.50
CA GLU A 308 3.51 11.29 32.56
C GLU A 308 4.25 10.96 33.86
N VAL A 309 4.19 9.70 34.32
CA VAL A 309 4.90 9.25 35.55
C VAL A 309 6.42 9.35 35.41
N VAL A 310 6.97 8.97 34.24
CA VAL A 310 8.41 9.08 33.96
C VAL A 310 8.85 10.55 33.87
N ALA A 311 8.01 11.44 33.34
CA ALA A 311 8.29 12.87 33.31
C ALA A 311 8.28 13.49 34.72
N GLU A 312 7.39 13.03 35.60
CA GLU A 312 7.35 13.42 37.02
C GLU A 312 8.62 12.95 37.78
N GLU A 313 9.06 11.69 37.59
CA GLU A 313 10.32 11.18 38.19
C GLU A 313 11.59 11.86 37.61
N GLN A 314 11.61 12.19 36.32
CA GLN A 314 12.74 12.88 35.68
C GLN A 314 12.90 14.33 36.14
N ALA A 315 11.80 14.98 36.54
CA ALA A 315 11.85 16.31 37.16
C ALA A 315 12.51 16.28 38.55
N GLU A 316 12.47 15.14 39.26
CA GLU A 316 13.08 14.97 40.58
C GLU A 316 14.56 14.53 40.54
N GLN A 317 15.02 13.90 39.46
CA GLN A 317 16.40 13.36 39.35
C GLN A 317 17.17 13.92 38.15
N SER A 318 17.33 15.25 38.09
CA SER A 318 18.28 15.86 37.15
C SER A 318 19.72 15.75 37.65
N ALA A 319 20.39 14.63 37.39
CA ALA A 319 21.83 14.61 37.13
C ALA A 319 22.29 13.31 36.44
N SER A 320 22.84 13.49 35.24
CA SER A 320 23.73 12.58 34.52
C SER A 320 23.12 11.31 33.91
N TRP A 321 23.13 11.24 32.57
CA TRP A 321 23.83 10.23 31.75
C TRP A 321 23.18 10.02 30.37
N THR A 322 24.00 9.47 29.46
CA THR A 322 23.90 9.41 28.00
C THR A 322 22.67 8.68 27.44
N THR A 323 22.00 9.37 26.51
CA THR A 323 20.55 9.27 26.20
C THR A 323 20.12 8.14 25.25
N TYR A 324 21.01 7.28 24.75
CA TYR A 324 20.61 6.31 23.70
C TYR A 324 20.41 4.87 24.21
N GLY A 325 21.36 4.32 24.97
CA GLY A 325 21.29 2.91 25.42
C GLY A 325 20.25 2.63 26.49
N ARG A 326 19.98 3.61 27.38
CA ARG A 326 19.03 3.43 28.48
C ARG A 326 17.57 3.53 28.02
N ARG A 327 17.28 4.35 27.01
CA ARG A 327 15.94 4.49 26.42
C ARG A 327 15.48 3.18 25.77
N HIS A 328 16.34 2.51 25.01
CA HIS A 328 16.00 1.21 24.41
C HIS A 328 15.77 0.11 25.47
N HIS A 329 16.56 0.10 26.55
CA HIS A 329 16.38 -0.87 27.64
C HIS A 329 15.10 -0.60 28.44
N LEU A 330 14.83 0.67 28.80
CA LEU A 330 13.59 1.08 29.45
C LEU A 330 12.36 0.81 28.60
N LEU A 331 12.42 0.99 27.27
CA LEU A 331 11.32 0.65 26.37
C LEU A 331 11.08 -0.86 26.29
N ALA A 332 12.14 -1.68 26.32
CA ALA A 332 12.00 -3.13 26.34
C ALA A 332 11.42 -3.64 27.68
N GLU A 333 11.92 -3.12 28.81
CA GLU A 333 11.36 -3.42 30.13
C GLU A 333 9.92 -2.93 30.27
N LEU A 334 9.63 -1.73 29.74
CA LEU A 334 8.27 -1.18 29.72
C LEU A 334 7.33 -2.03 28.87
N ASN A 335 7.74 -2.45 27.67
CA ASN A 335 6.94 -3.35 26.84
C ASN A 335 6.67 -4.68 27.56
N ALA A 336 7.66 -5.25 28.24
CA ALA A 336 7.47 -6.47 29.03
C ALA A 336 6.48 -6.28 30.20
N VAL A 337 6.55 -5.13 30.89
CA VAL A 337 5.60 -4.79 31.96
C VAL A 337 4.20 -4.56 31.40
N LEU A 338 4.07 -3.88 30.26
CA LEU A 338 2.80 -3.67 29.57
C LEU A 338 2.18 -5.00 29.13
N ASP A 339 2.99 -5.91 28.59
CA ASP A 339 2.58 -7.25 28.19
C ASP A 339 2.08 -8.09 29.38
N GLU A 340 2.76 -8.02 30.53
CA GLU A 340 2.33 -8.73 31.74
C GLU A 340 1.06 -8.10 32.34
N ASN A 341 0.94 -6.77 32.30
CA ASN A 341 -0.25 -6.07 32.77
C ASN A 341 -1.47 -6.40 31.89
N GLU A 342 -1.28 -6.49 30.57
CA GLU A 342 -2.30 -6.94 29.63
C GLU A 342 -2.75 -8.38 29.93
N ARG A 343 -1.80 -9.29 30.17
CA ARG A 343 -2.08 -10.68 30.56
C ARG A 343 -2.87 -10.78 31.86
N LEU A 344 -2.54 -9.95 32.86
CA LEU A 344 -3.26 -9.88 34.12
C LEU A 344 -4.68 -9.34 33.93
N HIS A 345 -4.87 -8.31 33.10
CA HIS A 345 -6.19 -7.79 32.78
C HIS A 345 -7.09 -8.83 32.09
N GLU A 346 -6.55 -9.64 31.17
CA GLU A 346 -7.27 -10.75 30.55
C GLU A 346 -7.68 -11.81 31.57
N GLN A 347 -6.77 -12.16 32.48
CA GLN A 347 -7.07 -13.11 33.56
C GLN A 347 -8.17 -12.58 34.47
N VAL A 348 -8.12 -11.30 34.84
CA VAL A 348 -9.15 -10.64 35.66
C VAL A 348 -10.48 -10.61 34.91
N ALA A 349 -10.50 -10.27 33.62
CA ALA A 349 -11.72 -10.27 32.81
C ALA A 349 -12.33 -11.67 32.70
N ALA A 350 -11.50 -12.69 32.47
CA ALA A 350 -11.93 -14.08 32.42
C ALA A 350 -12.46 -14.57 33.79
N LEU A 351 -11.81 -14.19 34.89
CA LEU A 351 -12.27 -14.49 36.25
C LEU A 351 -13.61 -13.83 36.54
N ARG A 352 -13.75 -12.54 36.21
CA ARG A 352 -14.99 -11.78 36.38
C ARG A 352 -16.15 -12.44 35.63
N GLU A 353 -15.91 -12.89 34.40
CA GLU A 353 -16.92 -13.60 33.62
C GLU A 353 -17.25 -14.99 34.20
N LEU A 354 -16.27 -15.68 34.78
CA LEU A 354 -16.49 -16.95 35.46
C LEU A 354 -17.30 -16.77 36.76
N LEU A 355 -17.01 -15.72 37.54
CA LEU A 355 -17.75 -15.35 38.74
C LEU A 355 -19.22 -15.03 38.41
N ARG A 356 -19.48 -14.21 37.37
CA ARG A 356 -20.83 -13.92 36.90
C ARG A 356 -21.59 -15.18 36.49
N ARG A 357 -20.93 -16.12 35.79
CA ARG A 357 -21.53 -17.41 35.42
C ARG A 357 -21.92 -18.27 36.63
N HIS A 358 -21.27 -18.08 37.77
CA HIS A 358 -21.60 -18.74 39.03
C HIS A 358 -22.50 -17.90 39.95
N GLY A 359 -23.09 -16.81 39.43
CA GLY A 359 -24.00 -15.95 40.19
C GLY A 359 -23.31 -15.11 41.27
N ILE A 360 -21.99 -14.98 41.21
CA ILE A 360 -21.19 -14.14 42.10
C ILE A 360 -20.96 -12.81 41.37
N ASP A 361 -21.43 -11.71 41.95
CA ASP A 361 -21.15 -10.38 41.43
C ASP A 361 -19.69 -10.00 41.75
N PRO A 362 -18.81 -9.82 40.75
CA PRO A 362 -17.41 -9.50 40.99
C PRO A 362 -17.15 -8.05 41.40
N ASP A 363 -18.17 -7.18 41.35
CA ASP A 363 -18.06 -5.75 41.67
C ASP A 363 -18.85 -5.36 42.94
N SER A 364 -19.34 -6.35 43.71
CA SER A 364 -20.13 -6.18 44.96
C SER A 364 -19.31 -5.80 46.19
#